data_AF-A0A4P6JIM5-F1
#
_entry.id   AF-A0A4P6JIM5-F1
#
_cell.length_a   1.000
_cell.length_b   1.000
_cell.length_c   1.000
_cell.angle_alpha   90.00
_cell.angle_beta   90.00
_cell.angle_gamma   90.00
#
_symmetry.space_group_name_H-M   'P 1'
#
loop_
_entity.id
_entity.type
_entity.pdbx_description
1 polymer ?
#
loop_
_entity_poly.entity_id
_entity_poly.type
_entity_poly.pdbx_seq_one_letter_code
_entity_poly.pdbx_strand_id
1 'polypeptide(L)'
;MLNSEIAVDFSPGLCYNKFWCARGCLTAARSFHPEIDGFVAYCRASFIEVTRERGLTGLKETAMDDAIHELKIRAEILHKHVRRYEPHALQRLCALPMFRHASIEELQETVSAIRRRDCLTIIATELGFATWPEARHVLTSTGPVDNFGDLLCLPPRASHLNRWYKGYVEAVEERNRSQGFLLAYRRQYLVVDYYYIEESLGLDPNDADWQELGYDWVHPCNGSARLRLYARLVGNLPRESF
;
A
#
# COMPACT_ATOMS: atom_id res chain seq x y z
N MET A 1 59.63 1.90 11.51
CA MET A 1 59.40 0.92 10.42
C MET A 1 57.93 0.53 10.54
N LEU A 2 56.99 1.10 9.77
CA LEU A 2 56.67 0.80 8.35
C LEU A 2 56.74 -0.73 8.11
N ASN A 3 55.73 -1.46 7.64
CA ASN A 3 54.53 -1.11 6.88
C ASN A 3 53.62 -2.37 6.70
N SER A 4 52.28 -2.18 6.66
CA SER A 4 51.25 -2.73 5.73
C SER A 4 51.15 -4.27 5.43
N GLU A 5 50.01 -4.96 5.17
CA GLU A 5 48.73 -4.65 4.50
C GLU A 5 47.58 -5.63 4.89
N ILE A 6 46.35 -5.07 4.97
CA ILE A 6 45.03 -5.46 4.41
C ILE A 6 44.49 -6.89 4.56
N ALA A 7 43.36 -7.03 5.26
CA ALA A 7 42.18 -7.75 4.75
C ALA A 7 40.88 -7.28 5.44
N VAL A 8 39.89 -7.08 4.59
CA VAL A 8 38.51 -6.62 4.76
C VAL A 8 37.72 -7.48 5.76
N ASP A 9 36.90 -6.88 6.63
CA ASP A 9 35.67 -7.55 7.03
C ASP A 9 34.52 -6.61 7.38
N PHE A 10 33.34 -7.08 6.97
CA PHE A 10 32.06 -6.41 6.83
C PHE A 10 31.37 -6.12 8.18
N SER A 11 30.80 -4.93 8.32
CA SER A 11 29.62 -4.65 9.19
C SER A 11 28.33 -4.84 8.36
N PRO A 12 27.10 -4.98 8.92
CA PRO A 12 26.58 -4.26 10.10
C PRO A 12 25.67 -5.11 11.04
N GLY A 13 25.31 -4.72 12.28
CA GLY A 13 24.94 -3.40 12.79
C GLY A 13 23.45 -3.14 12.53
N LEU A 14 22.56 -3.48 13.47
CA LEU A 14 21.97 -2.57 14.48
C LEU A 14 20.65 -1.89 14.06
N CYS A 15 19.64 -2.23 14.86
CA CYS A 15 18.69 -1.33 15.54
C CYS A 15 17.97 -0.23 14.76
N TYR A 16 16.66 -0.46 14.64
CA TYR A 16 15.62 0.55 14.51
C TYR A 16 15.65 1.63 15.61
N ASN A 17 15.21 2.82 15.20
CA ASN A 17 14.66 3.94 15.97
C ASN A 17 15.62 4.88 16.73
N LYS A 18 15.79 6.07 16.15
CA LYS A 18 15.33 7.38 16.69
C LYS A 18 16.03 8.47 15.88
N PHE A 19 15.31 9.29 15.11
CA PHE A 19 15.63 10.72 14.91
C PHE A 19 14.47 11.39 14.15
N TRP A 20 13.74 12.26 14.85
CA TRP A 20 12.89 13.32 14.30
C TRP A 20 13.33 14.65 14.95
N CYS A 21 13.13 15.73 14.20
CA CYS A 21 13.44 17.14 14.48
C CYS A 21 14.86 17.64 14.13
N ALA A 22 14.98 18.30 12.98
CA ALA A 22 15.54 19.65 12.91
C ALA A 22 15.09 20.37 11.63
N ARG A 23 14.83 21.68 11.80
CA ARG A 23 14.34 22.66 10.83
C ARG A 23 15.17 22.73 9.53
N GLY A 24 14.47 22.98 8.44
CA GLY A 24 15.04 23.49 7.20
C GLY A 24 13.94 23.91 6.23
N CYS A 25 13.42 25.14 6.38
CA CYS A 25 12.70 25.81 5.31
C CYS A 25 13.70 26.07 4.18
N LEU A 26 13.64 25.30 3.09
CA LEU A 26 14.22 25.71 1.82
C LEU A 26 13.25 25.35 0.68
N THR A 27 12.96 26.40 -0.08
CA THR A 27 12.16 26.48 -1.30
C THR A 27 12.65 25.51 -2.37
N ALA A 28 11.79 24.59 -2.79
CA ALA A 28 11.92 23.95 -4.09
C ALA A 28 10.55 23.96 -4.75
N ALA A 29 10.40 24.83 -5.74
CA ALA A 29 9.35 24.74 -6.74
C ALA A 29 9.55 23.44 -7.52
N ARG A 30 9.03 22.34 -7.00
CA ARG A 30 8.65 21.19 -7.80
C ARG A 30 7.20 21.44 -8.16
N SER A 31 6.93 21.68 -9.43
CA SER A 31 5.58 21.93 -9.90
C SER A 31 4.75 20.67 -9.66
N PHE A 32 3.83 20.74 -8.70
CA PHE A 32 2.84 19.70 -8.44
C PHE A 32 1.61 20.04 -9.28
N HIS A 33 1.39 19.27 -10.35
CA HIS A 33 0.32 19.39 -11.35
C HIS A 33 0.24 20.70 -12.19
N PRO A 34 -0.02 20.61 -13.50
CA PRO A 34 -0.54 21.73 -14.28
C PRO A 34 -2.04 21.94 -13.96
N GLU A 35 -2.36 23.13 -13.45
CA GLU A 35 -3.69 23.79 -13.39
C GLU A 35 -4.91 22.96 -12.92
N ILE A 36 -5.24 23.05 -11.62
CA ILE A 36 -6.53 22.60 -11.05
C ILE A 36 -7.19 23.76 -10.29
N ASP A 37 -7.62 24.80 -11.00
CA ASP A 37 -8.24 26.01 -10.39
C ASP A 37 -9.77 25.94 -10.24
N GLY A 38 -10.41 24.80 -10.52
CA GLY A 38 -11.89 24.71 -10.53
C GLY A 38 -12.55 23.62 -9.67
N PHE A 39 -11.81 22.59 -9.22
CA PHE A 39 -12.46 21.34 -8.78
C PHE A 39 -12.70 21.23 -7.27
N VAL A 40 -11.90 21.90 -6.43
CA VAL A 40 -11.97 21.80 -4.96
C VAL A 40 -13.31 22.28 -4.39
N ALA A 41 -14.01 23.19 -5.10
CA ALA A 41 -15.34 23.65 -4.70
C ALA A 41 -16.45 22.59 -4.92
N TYR A 42 -16.24 21.60 -5.81
CA TYR A 42 -17.28 20.64 -6.23
C TYR A 42 -17.44 19.46 -5.24
N CYS A 43 -16.35 18.96 -4.65
CA CYS A 43 -16.45 17.84 -3.69
C CYS A 43 -17.15 18.21 -2.37
N ARG A 44 -17.22 19.50 -1.99
CA ARG A 44 -18.04 19.94 -0.83
C ARG A 44 -19.54 19.98 -1.12
N ALA A 45 -19.94 20.13 -2.38
CA ALA A 45 -21.35 20.21 -2.79
C ALA A 45 -21.98 18.84 -3.10
N SER A 46 -21.16 17.85 -3.45
CA SER A 46 -21.65 16.56 -4.00
C SER A 46 -22.06 15.51 -2.97
N PHE A 47 -22.13 15.86 -1.66
CA PHE A 47 -22.71 14.97 -0.65
C PHE A 47 -24.23 14.75 -0.85
N ILE A 48 -24.87 15.54 -1.71
CA ILE A 48 -26.27 15.41 -2.09
C ILE A 48 -26.38 15.57 -3.61
N GLU A 49 -26.07 14.54 -4.40
CA GLU A 49 -26.82 14.22 -5.62
C GLU A 49 -26.36 12.86 -6.18
N VAL A 50 -27.08 11.83 -5.74
CA VAL A 50 -27.20 10.55 -6.40
C VAL A 50 -27.71 10.79 -7.83
N THR A 51 -26.99 10.37 -8.87
CA THR A 51 -27.52 9.53 -9.97
C THR A 51 -26.53 9.37 -11.14
N ARG A 52 -25.98 8.16 -11.30
CA ARG A 52 -25.89 7.39 -12.57
C ARG A 52 -25.39 5.97 -12.26
N GLU A 53 -26.20 5.20 -11.57
CA GLU A 53 -25.75 3.99 -10.86
C GLU A 53 -25.54 2.76 -11.75
N ARG A 54 -26.14 2.62 -12.94
CA ARG A 54 -26.15 1.32 -13.66
C ARG A 54 -24.88 0.95 -14.46
N GLY A 55 -24.08 1.92 -14.92
CA GLY A 55 -22.82 1.64 -15.62
C GLY A 55 -21.60 1.58 -14.69
N LEU A 56 -21.61 2.42 -13.67
CA LEU A 56 -20.55 2.50 -12.65
C LEU A 56 -20.60 1.31 -11.68
N THR A 57 -21.78 0.76 -11.38
CA THR A 57 -21.91 -0.45 -10.55
C THR A 57 -21.24 -1.66 -11.20
N GLY A 58 -21.41 -1.85 -12.52
CA GLY A 58 -20.76 -2.95 -13.25
C GLY A 58 -19.24 -2.85 -13.22
N LEU A 59 -18.67 -1.67 -13.52
CA LEU A 59 -17.21 -1.45 -13.46
C LEU A 59 -16.65 -1.54 -12.03
N LYS A 60 -17.45 -1.15 -11.03
CA LYS A 60 -17.11 -1.26 -9.61
C LYS A 60 -17.02 -2.71 -9.17
N GLU A 61 -18.03 -3.51 -9.52
CA GLU A 61 -18.11 -4.93 -9.17
C GLU A 61 -16.97 -5.72 -9.83
N THR A 62 -16.69 -5.47 -11.11
CA THR A 62 -15.57 -6.12 -11.81
C THR A 62 -14.21 -5.77 -11.20
N ALA A 63 -13.92 -4.48 -10.96
CA ALA A 63 -12.62 -4.08 -10.41
C ALA A 63 -12.40 -4.55 -8.97
N MET A 64 -13.43 -4.51 -8.14
CA MET A 64 -13.41 -5.08 -6.80
C MET A 64 -13.14 -6.58 -6.84
N ASP A 65 -13.83 -7.28 -7.73
CA ASP A 65 -13.65 -8.71 -7.94
C ASP A 65 -12.23 -8.99 -8.44
N ASP A 66 -11.67 -8.17 -9.33
CA ASP A 66 -10.32 -8.35 -9.87
C ASP A 66 -9.23 -8.31 -8.78
N ALA A 67 -9.27 -7.32 -7.87
CA ALA A 67 -8.29 -7.21 -6.79
C ALA A 67 -8.35 -8.41 -5.82
N ILE A 68 -9.55 -8.75 -5.36
CA ILE A 68 -9.76 -9.86 -4.43
C ILE A 68 -9.48 -11.20 -5.10
N HIS A 69 -9.83 -11.34 -6.37
CA HIS A 69 -9.57 -12.54 -7.16
C HIS A 69 -8.07 -12.75 -7.35
N GLU A 70 -7.32 -11.71 -7.69
CA GLU A 70 -5.86 -11.76 -7.81
C GLU A 70 -5.20 -12.20 -6.48
N LEU A 71 -5.61 -11.65 -5.33
CA LEU A 71 -5.08 -12.09 -4.03
C LEU A 71 -5.42 -13.56 -3.72
N LYS A 72 -6.61 -14.04 -4.14
CA LYS A 72 -6.98 -15.45 -4.01
C LYS A 72 -6.15 -16.36 -4.92
N ILE A 73 -5.81 -15.91 -6.13
CA ILE A 73 -4.89 -16.62 -7.04
C ILE A 73 -3.52 -16.73 -6.38
N ARG A 74 -2.98 -15.62 -5.88
CA ARG A 74 -1.68 -15.60 -5.18
C ARG A 74 -1.65 -16.52 -3.97
N ALA A 75 -2.72 -16.57 -3.17
CA ALA A 75 -2.82 -17.50 -2.05
C ALA A 75 -2.80 -18.97 -2.50
N GLU A 76 -3.39 -19.28 -3.65
CA GLU A 76 -3.36 -20.62 -4.21
C GLU A 76 -1.97 -21.00 -4.71
N ILE A 77 -1.28 -20.07 -5.38
CA ILE A 77 0.10 -20.24 -5.83
C ILE A 77 1.03 -20.47 -4.64
N LEU A 78 0.94 -19.62 -3.60
CA LEU A 78 1.69 -19.78 -2.36
C LEU A 78 1.42 -21.15 -1.71
N HIS A 79 0.15 -21.56 -1.64
CA HIS A 79 -0.22 -22.87 -1.09
C HIS A 79 0.44 -24.03 -1.85
N LYS A 80 0.50 -23.95 -3.19
CA LYS A 80 1.19 -24.94 -4.04
C LYS A 80 2.70 -24.96 -3.76
N HIS A 81 3.35 -23.81 -3.62
CA HIS A 81 4.78 -23.74 -3.31
C HIS A 81 5.12 -24.26 -1.90
N VAL A 82 4.29 -23.94 -0.90
CA VAL A 82 4.41 -24.51 0.46
C VAL A 82 4.31 -26.04 0.40
N ARG A 83 3.37 -26.59 -0.38
CA ARG A 83 3.20 -28.04 -0.56
C ARG A 83 4.36 -28.72 -1.30
N ARG A 84 5.15 -27.95 -2.04
CA ARG A 84 6.38 -28.39 -2.71
C ARG A 84 7.63 -28.19 -1.85
N TYR A 85 7.48 -27.74 -0.61
CA TYR A 85 8.57 -27.48 0.32
C TYR A 85 9.57 -26.45 -0.20
N GLU A 86 9.11 -25.49 -1.00
CA GLU A 86 9.97 -24.45 -1.54
C GLU A 86 10.42 -23.49 -0.43
N PRO A 87 11.74 -23.29 -0.21
CA PRO A 87 12.25 -22.57 0.96
C PRO A 87 11.68 -21.15 1.14
N HIS A 88 11.55 -20.39 0.05
CA HIS A 88 10.99 -19.03 0.09
C HIS A 88 9.53 -19.03 0.53
N ALA A 89 8.74 -20.01 0.09
CA ALA A 89 7.33 -20.12 0.45
C ALA A 89 7.13 -20.59 1.90
N LEU A 90 8.03 -21.46 2.39
CA LEU A 90 8.07 -21.86 3.80
C LEU A 90 8.43 -20.66 4.69
N GLN A 91 9.43 -19.86 4.33
CA GLN A 91 9.84 -18.68 5.09
C GLN A 91 8.68 -17.68 5.28
N ARG A 92 7.78 -17.55 4.30
CA ARG A 92 6.59 -16.71 4.41
C ARG A 92 5.59 -17.18 5.47
N LEU A 93 5.60 -18.46 5.87
CA LEU A 93 4.79 -18.94 6.99
C LEU A 93 5.11 -18.20 8.29
N CYS A 94 6.33 -17.67 8.44
CA CYS A 94 6.76 -16.88 9.60
C CYS A 94 6.00 -15.55 9.75
N ALA A 95 5.23 -15.11 8.73
CA ALA A 95 4.29 -14.01 8.88
C ALA A 95 3.21 -14.31 9.93
N LEU A 96 2.87 -15.60 10.12
CA LEU A 96 1.91 -16.02 11.15
C LEU A 96 2.56 -16.00 12.54
N PRO A 97 1.88 -15.45 13.57
CA PRO A 97 2.45 -15.33 14.91
C PRO A 97 2.96 -16.65 15.51
N MET A 98 2.28 -17.77 15.21
CA MET A 98 2.65 -19.11 15.71
C MET A 98 3.92 -19.69 15.09
N PHE A 99 4.36 -19.16 13.95
CA PHE A 99 5.53 -19.66 13.21
C PHE A 99 6.66 -18.62 13.12
N ARG A 100 6.51 -17.46 13.76
CA ARG A 100 7.44 -16.32 13.66
C ARG A 100 8.91 -16.67 13.90
N HIS A 101 9.17 -17.65 14.75
CA HIS A 101 10.51 -18.09 15.14
C HIS A 101 10.79 -19.56 14.76
N ALA A 102 9.92 -20.16 13.94
CA ALA A 102 10.09 -21.55 13.54
C ALA A 102 11.26 -21.70 12.56
N SER A 103 12.02 -22.79 12.68
CA SER A 103 13.04 -23.15 11.70
C SER A 103 12.40 -23.71 10.41
N ILE A 104 13.16 -23.78 9.32
CA ILE A 104 12.66 -24.38 8.07
C ILE A 104 12.24 -25.84 8.31
N GLU A 105 13.01 -26.60 9.08
CA GLU A 105 12.71 -27.99 9.43
C GLU A 105 11.39 -28.12 10.19
N GLU A 106 11.17 -27.29 11.21
CA GLU A 106 9.91 -27.25 11.96
C GLU A 106 8.72 -26.88 11.05
N LEU A 107 8.92 -25.93 10.13
CA LEU A 107 7.91 -25.54 9.16
C LEU A 107 7.55 -26.69 8.21
N GLN A 108 8.52 -27.50 7.77
CA GLN A 108 8.28 -28.65 6.89
C GLN A 108 7.32 -29.66 7.52
N GLU A 109 7.42 -29.91 8.83
CA GLU A 109 6.52 -30.81 9.56
C GLU A 109 5.07 -30.30 9.55
N THR A 110 4.88 -28.98 9.54
CA THR A 110 3.55 -28.34 9.58
C THR A 110 2.89 -28.18 8.21
N VAL A 111 3.63 -28.34 7.09
CA VAL A 111 3.13 -28.17 5.71
C VAL A 111 1.84 -28.94 5.45
N SER A 112 1.74 -30.16 6.02
CA SER A 112 0.56 -31.01 5.86
C SER A 112 -0.73 -30.36 6.41
N ALA A 113 -0.61 -29.57 7.47
CA ALA A 113 -1.71 -28.89 8.15
C ALA A 113 -2.06 -27.53 7.53
N ILE A 114 -1.16 -26.91 6.76
CA ILE A 114 -1.38 -25.59 6.14
C ILE A 114 -2.49 -25.67 5.09
N ARG A 115 -3.52 -24.83 5.25
CA ARG A 115 -4.66 -24.69 4.35
C ARG A 115 -4.54 -23.40 3.54
N ARG A 116 -5.24 -23.34 2.40
CA ARG A 116 -5.33 -22.12 1.56
C ARG A 116 -5.80 -20.88 2.34
N ARG A 117 -6.66 -21.06 3.35
CA ARG A 117 -7.10 -19.95 4.22
C ARG A 117 -5.94 -19.34 5.02
N ASP A 118 -4.95 -20.14 5.38
CA ASP A 118 -3.80 -19.69 6.16
C ASP A 118 -2.86 -18.89 5.24
N CYS A 119 -2.70 -19.34 3.98
CA CYS A 119 -2.02 -18.57 2.93
C CYS A 119 -2.70 -17.21 2.63
N LEU A 120 -4.03 -17.13 2.67
CA LEU A 120 -4.75 -15.84 2.57
C LEU A 120 -4.44 -14.92 3.75
N THR A 121 -4.34 -15.46 4.96
CA THR A 121 -3.97 -14.69 6.15
C THR A 121 -2.52 -14.20 6.07
N ILE A 122 -1.61 -15.01 5.54
CA ILE A 122 -0.21 -14.63 5.28
C ILE A 122 -0.17 -13.42 4.33
N ILE A 123 -0.83 -13.52 3.18
CA ILE A 123 -0.90 -12.41 2.22
C ILE A 123 -1.52 -11.17 2.86
N ALA A 124 -2.59 -11.30 3.63
CA ALA A 124 -3.18 -10.17 4.34
C ALA A 124 -2.18 -9.51 5.31
N THR A 125 -1.40 -10.32 6.03
CA THR A 125 -0.37 -9.87 6.99
C THR A 125 0.74 -9.10 6.30
N GLU A 126 1.22 -9.62 5.18
CA GLU A 126 2.24 -9.00 4.35
C GLU A 126 1.78 -7.66 3.76
N LEU A 127 0.49 -7.52 3.46
CA LEU A 127 -0.13 -6.25 3.06
C LEU A 127 -0.39 -5.30 4.25
N GLY A 128 -0.01 -5.67 5.47
CA GLY A 128 -0.14 -4.86 6.68
C GLY A 128 -1.48 -5.00 7.42
N PHE A 129 -2.32 -5.97 7.06
CA PHE A 129 -3.60 -6.25 7.73
C PHE A 129 -3.46 -7.38 8.75
N ALA A 130 -4.22 -7.34 9.85
CA ALA A 130 -4.15 -8.41 10.84
C ALA A 130 -4.82 -9.70 10.35
N THR A 131 -5.85 -9.59 9.49
CA THR A 131 -6.62 -10.73 9.02
C THR A 131 -7.10 -10.55 7.58
N TRP A 132 -7.39 -11.67 6.90
CA TRP A 132 -7.98 -11.64 5.55
C TRP A 132 -9.33 -10.90 5.49
N PRO A 133 -10.30 -11.09 6.42
CA PRO A 133 -11.53 -10.31 6.42
C PRO A 133 -11.32 -8.80 6.49
N GLU A 134 -10.32 -8.34 7.25
CA GLU A 134 -9.94 -6.92 7.32
C GLU A 134 -9.42 -6.43 5.97
N ALA A 135 -8.45 -7.14 5.37
CA ALA A 135 -7.93 -6.81 4.05
C ALA A 135 -9.04 -6.75 2.99
N ARG A 136 -9.93 -7.75 2.98
CA ARG A 136 -11.08 -7.78 2.08
C ARG A 136 -12.01 -6.60 2.32
N HIS A 137 -12.31 -6.26 3.57
CA HIS A 137 -13.17 -5.12 3.87
C HIS A 137 -12.57 -3.81 3.33
N VAL A 138 -11.28 -3.58 3.56
CA VAL A 138 -10.57 -2.37 3.11
C VAL A 138 -10.57 -2.26 1.58
N LEU A 139 -10.24 -3.36 0.89
CA LEU A 139 -10.14 -3.43 -0.56
C LEU A 139 -11.49 -3.38 -1.28
N THR A 140 -12.60 -3.61 -0.58
CA THR A 140 -13.96 -3.56 -1.14
C THR A 140 -14.77 -2.35 -0.65
N SER A 141 -14.27 -1.63 0.36
CA SER A 141 -14.94 -0.46 0.92
C SER A 141 -14.85 0.72 -0.04
N THR A 142 -15.97 1.42 -0.19
CA THR A 142 -16.05 2.73 -0.85
C THR A 142 -16.09 3.90 0.14
N GLY A 143 -16.15 3.62 1.45
CA GLY A 143 -16.24 4.62 2.51
C GLY A 143 -14.94 4.78 3.31
N PRO A 144 -14.96 5.59 4.39
CA PRO A 144 -13.82 5.70 5.29
C PRO A 144 -13.50 4.34 5.94
N VAL A 145 -12.22 4.08 6.17
CA VAL A 145 -11.72 2.86 6.80
C VAL A 145 -10.67 3.23 7.84
N ASP A 146 -10.61 2.52 8.95
CA ASP A 146 -9.73 2.87 10.07
C ASP A 146 -8.28 2.43 9.87
N ASN A 147 -8.04 1.37 9.09
CA ASN A 147 -6.72 0.81 8.84
C ASN A 147 -6.53 0.50 7.36
N PHE A 148 -5.63 1.22 6.69
CA PHE A 148 -5.34 1.03 5.27
C PHE A 148 -4.22 0.02 4.99
N GLY A 149 -3.63 -0.58 6.04
CA GLY A 149 -2.48 -1.47 5.90
C GLY A 149 -1.26 -0.73 5.36
N ASP A 150 -0.39 -1.49 4.68
CA ASP A 150 0.92 -1.05 4.22
C ASP A 150 0.97 -0.89 2.67
N LEU A 151 -0.12 -1.24 1.97
CA LEU A 151 -0.25 -1.25 0.51
C LEU A 151 0.13 0.07 -0.18
N LEU A 152 -0.20 1.21 0.42
CA LEU A 152 0.04 2.55 -0.13
C LEU A 152 1.37 3.16 0.34
N CYS A 153 2.07 2.46 1.24
CA CYS A 153 3.36 2.87 1.75
C CYS A 153 4.34 1.71 1.62
N LEU A 154 4.67 1.37 0.38
CA LEU A 154 5.66 0.34 0.09
C LEU A 154 7.06 0.81 0.57
N PRO A 155 7.92 -0.12 0.99
CA PRO A 155 9.28 0.21 1.42
C PRO A 155 9.99 1.03 0.34
N PRO A 156 10.79 2.04 0.73
CA PRO A 156 11.27 3.07 -0.18
C PRO A 156 12.12 2.45 -1.29
N ARG A 157 11.59 2.48 -2.52
CA ARG A 157 12.37 2.24 -3.74
C ARG A 157 13.14 3.48 -4.18
N ALA A 158 12.75 4.64 -3.65
CA ALA A 158 13.32 5.95 -3.93
C ALA A 158 13.26 6.86 -2.70
N SER A 159 14.18 7.84 -2.64
CA SER A 159 14.32 8.82 -1.55
C SER A 159 13.31 9.97 -1.69
N HIS A 160 12.02 9.66 -1.74
CA HIS A 160 10.96 10.66 -1.80
C HIS A 160 10.69 11.27 -0.43
N LEU A 161 10.54 12.59 -0.39
CA LEU A 161 10.21 13.32 0.84
C LEU A 161 8.70 13.24 1.10
N ASN A 162 8.27 12.14 1.72
CA ASN A 162 6.88 11.98 2.16
C ASN A 162 6.58 12.91 3.34
N ARG A 163 5.50 13.68 3.27
CA ARG A 163 5.03 14.52 4.39
C ARG A 163 4.01 13.75 5.21
N TRP A 164 4.36 13.45 6.46
CA TRP A 164 3.59 12.59 7.35
C TRP A 164 2.73 13.39 8.33
N TYR A 165 1.48 12.96 8.51
CA TYR A 165 0.50 13.59 9.36
C TYR A 165 -0.24 12.57 10.22
N LYS A 166 -0.54 12.94 11.47
CA LYS A 166 -1.39 12.13 12.36
C LYS A 166 -2.87 12.48 12.21
N GLY A 167 -3.18 13.75 11.91
CA GLY A 167 -4.53 14.24 11.71
C GLY A 167 -4.90 14.30 10.24
N TYR A 168 -6.12 13.86 9.90
CA TYR A 168 -6.63 13.93 8.53
C TYR A 168 -6.76 15.38 8.05
N VAL A 169 -7.25 16.28 8.92
CA VAL A 169 -7.47 17.70 8.58
C VAL A 169 -6.17 18.38 8.14
N GLU A 170 -5.08 18.19 8.89
CA GLU A 170 -3.76 18.73 8.57
C GLU A 170 -3.23 18.20 7.23
N ALA A 171 -3.47 16.90 6.95
CA ALA A 171 -3.05 16.27 5.71
C ALA A 171 -3.81 16.81 4.49
N VAL A 172 -5.11 17.08 4.64
CA VAL A 172 -5.94 17.70 3.59
C VAL A 172 -5.51 19.14 3.30
N GLU A 173 -5.22 19.92 4.35
CA GLU A 173 -4.71 21.29 4.18
C GLU A 173 -3.39 21.29 3.40
N GLU A 174 -2.47 20.40 3.76
CA GLU A 174 -1.22 20.24 3.04
C GLU A 174 -1.44 19.79 1.59
N ARG A 175 -2.32 18.81 1.35
CA ARG A 175 -2.67 18.35 0.01
C ARG A 175 -3.18 19.52 -0.84
N ASN A 176 -4.10 20.32 -0.31
CA ASN A 176 -4.65 21.48 -1.03
C ASN A 176 -3.58 22.53 -1.32
N ARG A 177 -2.65 22.76 -0.37
CA ARG A 177 -1.54 23.72 -0.53
C ARG A 177 -0.50 23.25 -1.55
N SER A 178 -0.25 21.95 -1.61
CA SER A 178 0.80 21.35 -2.43
C SER A 178 0.30 20.72 -3.72
N GLN A 179 -1.01 20.60 -3.93
CA GLN A 179 -1.62 19.89 -5.06
C GLN A 179 -1.07 18.45 -5.25
N GLY A 180 -0.72 17.80 -4.14
CA GLY A 180 -0.22 16.43 -4.10
C GLY A 180 -1.34 15.39 -3.94
N PHE A 181 -0.93 14.13 -3.75
CA PHE A 181 -1.84 13.00 -3.51
C PHE A 181 -1.90 12.70 -2.02
N LEU A 182 -3.11 12.57 -1.46
CA LEU A 182 -3.30 12.15 -0.07
C LEU A 182 -3.52 10.64 -0.01
N LEU A 183 -2.57 9.95 0.62
CA LEU A 183 -2.60 8.51 0.85
C LEU A 183 -2.72 8.22 2.35
N ALA A 184 -3.07 6.97 2.68
CA ALA A 184 -3.09 6.49 4.05
C ALA A 184 -2.08 5.36 4.28
N TYR A 185 -1.51 5.34 5.46
CA TYR A 185 -0.66 4.26 5.94
C TYR A 185 -1.13 3.85 7.32
N ARG A 186 -1.69 2.66 7.43
CA ARG A 186 -2.37 2.21 8.65
C ARG A 186 -3.39 3.23 9.15
N ARG A 187 -3.04 3.96 10.23
CA ARG A 187 -3.83 5.01 10.89
C ARG A 187 -3.24 6.42 10.73
N GLN A 188 -2.29 6.57 9.82
CA GLN A 188 -1.59 7.82 9.53
C GLN A 188 -1.85 8.23 8.09
N TYR A 189 -1.53 9.49 7.80
CA TYR A 189 -1.76 10.10 6.51
C TYR A 189 -0.44 10.58 5.93
N LEU A 190 -0.25 10.42 4.63
CA LEU A 190 0.89 10.98 3.94
C LEU A 190 0.46 11.74 2.69
N VAL A 191 1.08 12.91 2.48
CA VAL A 191 0.95 13.67 1.25
C VAL A 191 2.20 13.43 0.42
N VAL A 192 2.01 12.98 -0.82
CA VAL A 192 3.07 12.58 -1.73
C VAL A 192 3.01 13.33 -3.05
N ASP A 193 4.13 13.29 -3.76
CA ASP A 193 4.26 13.86 -5.10
C ASP A 193 3.91 12.85 -6.19
N TYR A 194 3.90 13.35 -7.42
CA TYR A 194 3.65 12.58 -8.63
C TYR A 194 4.63 11.41 -8.79
N TYR A 195 5.91 11.63 -8.47
CA TYR A 195 6.96 10.61 -8.61
C TYR A 195 6.74 9.44 -7.65
N TYR A 196 6.21 9.68 -6.46
CA TYR A 196 5.85 8.61 -5.54
C TYR A 196 4.80 7.66 -6.13
N ILE A 197 3.76 8.20 -6.78
CA ILE A 197 2.70 7.41 -7.39
C ILE A 197 3.25 6.52 -8.51
N GLU A 198 4.12 7.07 -9.35
CA GLU A 198 4.73 6.34 -10.46
C GLU A 198 5.79 5.33 -9.98
N GLU A 199 6.81 5.78 -9.25
CA GLU A 199 7.97 4.95 -8.93
C GLU A 199 7.73 3.98 -7.77
N SER A 200 6.98 4.40 -6.75
CA SER A 200 6.76 3.59 -5.54
C SER A 200 5.52 2.72 -5.66
N LEU A 201 4.40 3.26 -6.14
CA LEU A 201 3.16 2.49 -6.31
C LEU A 201 3.04 1.80 -7.67
N GLY A 202 3.79 2.24 -8.69
CA GLY A 202 3.68 1.70 -10.04
C GLY A 202 2.34 2.04 -10.70
N LEU A 203 1.69 3.13 -10.27
CA LEU A 203 0.42 3.59 -10.83
C LEU A 203 0.67 4.77 -11.77
N ASP A 204 -0.20 4.97 -12.76
CA ASP A 204 -0.16 6.17 -13.58
C ASP A 204 -0.74 7.35 -12.77
N PRO A 205 0.04 8.38 -12.43
CA PRO A 205 -0.46 9.58 -11.76
C PRO A 205 -1.38 10.46 -12.61
N ASN A 206 -1.40 10.31 -13.94
CA ASN A 206 -2.36 10.98 -14.82
C ASN A 206 -3.65 10.19 -15.04
N ASP A 207 -3.79 9.04 -14.38
CA ASP A 207 -5.00 8.23 -14.45
C ASP A 207 -6.22 9.07 -14.01
N ALA A 208 -7.25 9.09 -14.86
CA ALA A 208 -8.47 9.85 -14.60
C ALA A 208 -9.15 9.44 -13.28
N ASP A 209 -8.90 8.22 -12.80
CA ASP A 209 -9.41 7.75 -11.52
C ASP A 209 -8.86 8.57 -10.34
N TRP A 210 -7.65 9.16 -10.43
CA TRP A 210 -7.14 10.06 -9.40
C TRP A 210 -7.95 11.36 -9.29
N GLN A 211 -8.35 11.90 -10.45
CA GLN A 211 -9.21 13.07 -10.51
C GLN A 211 -10.62 12.75 -9.97
N GLU A 212 -11.19 11.61 -10.34
CA GLU A 212 -12.48 11.14 -9.79
C GLU A 212 -12.43 10.89 -8.28
N LEU A 213 -11.28 10.44 -7.77
CA LEU A 213 -11.01 10.27 -6.35
C LEU A 213 -10.96 11.62 -5.61
N GLY A 214 -10.65 12.71 -6.32
CA GLY A 214 -10.34 14.02 -5.75
C GLY A 214 -8.95 14.08 -5.13
N TYR A 215 -8.02 13.22 -5.59
CA TYR A 215 -6.67 13.06 -5.04
C TYR A 215 -6.63 12.72 -3.55
N ASP A 216 -7.74 12.16 -3.02
CA ASP A 216 -7.93 11.78 -1.62
C ASP A 216 -8.29 10.30 -1.50
N TRP A 217 -7.29 9.48 -1.17
CA TRP A 217 -7.53 8.06 -0.99
C TRP A 217 -8.39 7.74 0.24
N VAL A 218 -8.32 8.59 1.26
CA VAL A 218 -8.94 8.35 2.57
C VAL A 218 -10.45 8.58 2.49
N HIS A 219 -10.83 9.74 1.96
CA HIS A 219 -12.21 10.14 1.75
C HIS A 219 -12.44 10.43 0.27
N PRO A 220 -12.62 9.37 -0.55
CA PRO A 220 -12.71 9.52 -1.99
C PRO A 220 -14.02 10.22 -2.39
N CYS A 221 -13.95 11.18 -3.32
CA CYS A 221 -15.16 11.74 -3.93
C CYS A 221 -15.92 10.67 -4.73
N ASN A 222 -15.20 9.73 -5.37
CA ASN A 222 -15.75 8.53 -6.00
C ASN A 222 -15.10 7.25 -5.46
N GLY A 223 -15.81 6.52 -4.61
CA GLY A 223 -15.31 5.24 -4.07
C GLY A 223 -15.06 4.16 -5.13
N SER A 224 -15.71 4.22 -6.29
CA SER A 224 -15.45 3.26 -7.39
C SER A 224 -14.10 3.49 -8.05
N ALA A 225 -13.65 4.75 -8.15
CA ALA A 225 -12.32 5.07 -8.64
C ALA A 225 -11.24 4.48 -7.72
N ARG A 226 -11.46 4.52 -6.41
CA ARG A 226 -10.57 3.87 -5.43
C ARG A 226 -10.46 2.35 -5.66
N LEU A 227 -11.58 1.69 -5.95
CA LEU A 227 -11.59 0.25 -6.20
C LEU A 227 -10.83 -0.12 -7.48
N ARG A 228 -10.97 0.68 -8.54
CA ARG A 228 -10.19 0.50 -9.78
C ARG A 228 -8.69 0.73 -9.56
N LEU A 229 -8.32 1.74 -8.78
CA LEU A 229 -6.93 1.99 -8.39
C LEU A 229 -6.37 0.85 -7.53
N TYR A 230 -7.15 0.28 -6.60
CA TYR A 230 -6.74 -0.92 -5.85
C TYR A 230 -6.52 -2.12 -6.77
N ALA A 231 -7.39 -2.34 -7.75
CA ALA A 231 -7.24 -3.43 -8.71
C ALA A 231 -5.93 -3.32 -9.50
N ARG A 232 -5.59 -2.12 -9.98
CA ARG A 232 -4.32 -1.86 -10.66
C ARG A 232 -3.13 -2.00 -9.74
N LEU A 233 -3.21 -1.46 -8.52
CA LEU A 233 -2.15 -1.57 -7.52
C LEU A 233 -1.84 -3.05 -7.23
N VAL A 234 -2.86 -3.83 -6.90
CA VAL A 234 -2.72 -5.27 -6.61
C VAL A 234 -2.20 -6.03 -7.83
N GLY A 235 -2.67 -5.69 -9.04
CA GLY A 235 -2.17 -6.28 -10.28
C GLY A 235 -0.68 -5.99 -10.53
N ASN A 236 -0.20 -4.80 -10.17
CA ASN A 236 1.19 -4.36 -10.37
C ASN A 236 2.14 -4.84 -9.26
N LEU A 237 1.63 -5.30 -8.12
CA LEU A 237 2.46 -5.89 -7.07
C LEU A 237 3.19 -7.12 -7.65
N PRO A 238 4.52 -7.24 -7.47
CA PRO A 238 5.25 -8.40 -7.96
C PRO A 238 4.67 -9.69 -7.36
N ARG A 239 4.57 -10.74 -8.17
CA ARG A 239 4.01 -12.03 -7.72
C ARG A 239 4.84 -12.70 -6.63
N GLU A 240 6.12 -12.38 -6.58
CA GLU A 240 7.10 -12.90 -5.62
C GLU A 240 7.35 -11.93 -4.44
N SER A 241 6.88 -10.68 -4.53
CA SER A 241 6.95 -9.76 -3.41
C SER A 241 5.78 -10.03 -2.50
N PHE A 242 6.02 -10.81 -1.46
CA PHE A 242 6.10 -10.40 -0.05
C PHE A 242 6.60 -11.59 0.77
#